data_AF-A0A8W8KPH9-F1
#
_entry.id   AF-A0A8W8KPH9-F1
#
_cell.length_a   1.000
_cell.length_b   1.000
_cell.length_c   1.000
_cell.angle_alpha   90.00
_cell.angle_beta   90.00
_cell.angle_gamma   90.00
#
_symmetry.space_group_name_H-M   'P 1'
#
loop_
_entity.id
_entity.type
_entity.pdbx_description
1 polymer ?
#
loop_
_entity_poly.entity_id
_entity_poly.type
_entity_poly.pdbx_seq_one_letter_code
_entity_poly.pdbx_strand_id
1 'polypeptide(L)' 'MSRKKIKCGKQKWSEKNIDPPGFNISLFENKGRGVRTTIRRNAGDFLLVYTGKVITKKEGENLEEGFSSGYRFCLQRFVC' A
#
# COMPACT_ATOMS: atom_id res chain seq x y z
N MET A 1 -29.40 -26.37 1.32
CA MET A 1 -28.01 -25.86 1.43
C MET A 1 -28.03 -24.35 1.66
N SER A 2 -27.78 -23.91 2.89
CA SER A 2 -27.84 -22.50 3.29
C SER A 2 -26.62 -21.74 2.77
N ARG A 3 -26.85 -20.69 1.95
CA ARG A 3 -25.78 -19.79 1.48
C ARG A 3 -25.29 -18.97 2.66
N LYS A 4 -24.15 -19.33 3.25
CA LYS A 4 -23.47 -18.48 4.24
C LYS A 4 -23.12 -17.15 3.57
N LYS A 5 -23.82 -16.08 3.97
CA LYS A 5 -23.44 -14.70 3.64
C LYS A 5 -22.03 -14.48 4.18
N ILE A 6 -21.04 -14.38 3.30
CA ILE A 6 -19.72 -13.87 3.64
C ILE A 6 -19.94 -12.43 4.09
N LYS A 7 -19.78 -12.15 5.39
CA LYS A 7 -19.76 -10.77 5.88
C LYS A 7 -18.60 -10.08 5.17
N CYS A 8 -18.91 -9.09 4.33
CA CYS A 8 -17.90 -8.16 3.82
C CYS A 8 -17.19 -7.58 5.05
N GLY A 9 -15.94 -7.99 5.26
CA GLY A 9 -15.14 -7.51 6.37
C GLY A 9 -15.07 -6.00 6.27
N LYS A 10 -15.50 -5.29 7.32
CA LYS A 10 -15.45 -3.83 7.40
C LYS A 10 -14.13 -3.36 6.81
N GLN A 11 -14.20 -2.51 5.79
CA GLN A 11 -13.01 -1.96 5.12
C GLN A 11 -12.11 -1.37 6.21
N LYS A 12 -10.95 -1.99 6.44
CA LYS A 12 -9.92 -1.46 7.34
C LYS A 12 -9.20 -0.34 6.60
N TRP A 13 -9.86 0.82 6.49
CA TRP A 13 -9.17 2.06 6.21
C TRP A 13 -8.57 2.51 7.54
N SER A 14 -7.24 2.52 7.66
CA SER A 14 -6.61 3.22 8.78
C SER A 14 -7.00 4.69 8.70
N GLU A 15 -7.19 5.33 9.85
CA GLU A 15 -7.34 6.78 9.91
C GLU A 15 -6.15 7.45 9.19
N LYS A 16 -6.42 8.55 8.51
CA LYS A 16 -5.40 9.34 7.82
C LYS A 16 -4.31 9.70 8.86
N ASN A 17 -3.07 9.32 8.56
CA ASN A 17 -1.85 9.69 9.31
C ASN A 17 -1.51 8.91 10.58
N ILE A 18 -2.12 7.75 10.83
CA ILE A 18 -1.65 6.85 11.89
C ILE A 18 -1.18 5.55 11.26
N ASP A 19 0.14 5.46 11.03
CA ASP A 19 0.75 4.17 10.72
C ASP A 19 0.58 3.27 11.95
N PRO A 20 0.01 2.06 11.81
CA PRO A 20 -0.06 1.13 12.91
C PRO A 20 1.35 0.89 13.47
N PRO A 21 1.52 0.82 14.80
CA PRO A 21 2.84 0.69 15.40
C PRO A 21 3.54 -0.59 14.89
N GLY A 22 4.87 -0.55 14.96
CA GLY A 22 5.70 -1.71 14.68
C GLY A 22 6.22 -1.80 13.24
N PHE A 23 6.59 -0.66 12.66
CA PHE A 23 7.34 -0.58 11.41
C PHE A 23 8.56 0.34 11.57
N ASN A 24 9.68 -0.10 11.01
CA ASN A 24 10.96 0.60 11.04
C ASN A 24 11.52 0.71 9.63
N ILE A 25 12.33 1.74 9.42
CA ILE A 25 13.07 1.93 8.18
C ILE A 25 14.42 1.25 8.30
N SER A 26 14.83 0.53 7.27
CA SER A 26 16.12 -0.15 7.21
C SER A 26 16.76 0.03 5.83
N LEU A 27 18.09 0.06 5.81
CA LEU A 27 18.88 0.02 4.58
C LEU A 27 19.24 -1.43 4.28
N PHE A 28 19.07 -1.82 3.03
CA PHE A 28 19.41 -3.14 2.50
C PHE A 28 20.54 -2.93 1.49
N GLU A 29 21.69 -3.54 1.74
CA GLU A 29 22.94 -3.27 1.01
C GLU A 29 22.78 -3.27 -0.52
N ASN A 30 21.97 -4.17 -1.07
CA ASN A 30 21.76 -4.29 -2.53
C ASN A 30 20.37 -3.84 -3.03
N LYS A 31 19.53 -3.25 -2.16
CA LYS A 31 18.13 -2.88 -2.49
C LYS A 31 17.75 -1.47 -2.06
N GLY A 32 18.64 -0.75 -1.38
CA GLY A 32 18.38 0.59 -0.88
C GLY A 32 17.50 0.58 0.37
N ARG A 33 16.63 1.59 0.50
CA ARG A 33 15.77 1.80 1.67
C ARG A 33 14.52 0.93 1.61
N GLY A 34 14.17 0.29 2.71
CA GLY A 34 12.91 -0.46 2.83
C GLY A 34 12.29 -0.34 4.22
N VAL A 35 11.07 -0.87 4.34
CA VAL A 35 10.28 -0.86 5.58
C VAL A 35 10.20 -2.30 6.11
N ARG A 36 10.55 -2.50 7.38
CA ARG A 36 10.43 -3.78 8.09
C ARG A 36 9.38 -3.68 9.17
N THR A 37 8.65 -4.76 9.43
CA THR A 37 7.82 -4.86 10.64
C THR A 37 8.67 -5.31 11.83
N THR A 38 8.41 -4.75 13.01
CA THR A 38 9.03 -5.16 14.28
C THR A 38 8.15 -6.10 15.09
N ILE A 39 6.92 -6.36 14.64
CA ILE A 39 5.96 -7.21 15.31
C ILE A 39 5.55 -8.36 14.41
N ARG A 40 5.20 -9.50 15.02
CA ARG A 40 4.69 -10.65 14.27
C ARG A 40 3.30 -10.31 13.71
N ARG A 41 3.10 -10.52 12.41
CA ARG A 41 1.83 -10.34 11.70
C ARG A 41 1.32 -11.68 11.19
N ASN A 42 0.00 -11.84 11.14
CA ASN A 42 -0.66 -13.02 10.58
C ASN A 42 -1.00 -12.80 9.10
N ALA A 43 -1.23 -13.89 8.37
CA ALA A 43 -1.71 -13.83 7.00
C ALA A 43 -3.08 -13.14 6.95
N GLY A 44 -3.21 -12.13 6.07
CA GLY A 44 -4.43 -11.32 5.95
C GLY A 44 -4.49 -10.12 6.89
N ASP A 45 -3.47 -9.90 7.72
CA ASP A 45 -3.38 -8.67 8.49
C ASP A 45 -3.14 -7.46 7.59
N PHE A 46 -3.84 -6.37 7.91
CA PHE A 46 -3.57 -5.07 7.33
C PHE A 46 -2.21 -4.56 7.81
N LEU A 47 -1.36 -4.13 6.87
CA LEU A 47 0.00 -3.66 7.17
C LEU A 47 0.07 -2.14 7.17
N LEU A 48 0.03 -1.52 5.99
CA LEU A 48 0.18 -0.08 5.78
C LEU A 48 -0.66 0.37 4.59
N VAL A 49 -1.11 1.63 4.58
CA VAL A 49 -1.61 2.26 3.36
C VAL A 49 -0.42 2.78 2.58
N TYR A 50 -0.34 2.43 1.30
CA TYR A 50 0.59 3.11 0.40
C TYR A 50 0.02 4.50 0.05
N THR A 51 0.49 5.53 0.76
CA THR A 51 0.06 6.90 0.54
C THR A 51 0.93 7.59 -0.50
N GLY A 52 0.38 8.62 -1.14
CA GLY A 52 1.08 9.39 -2.16
C GLY A 52 0.22 10.50 -2.72
N LYS A 53 0.82 11.34 -3.58
CA LYS A 53 0.07 12.35 -4.32
C LYS A 53 -0.80 11.65 -5.36
N VAL A 54 -2.10 11.94 -5.34
CA VAL A 54 -2.99 11.54 -6.43
C VAL A 54 -2.65 12.40 -7.64
N ILE A 55 -2.26 11.74 -8.72
CA ILE A 55 -1.93 12.37 -9.99
C ILE A 55 -2.77 11.77 -11.10
N THR A 56 -2.93 12.53 -12.18
CA THR A 56 -3.57 12.06 -13.40
C THR A 56 -2.65 11.08 -14.14
N LYS A 57 -3.24 10.28 -15.03
CA LYS A 57 -2.49 9.36 -15.89
C LYS A 57 -1.39 10.09 -16.69
N LYS A 58 -1.74 11.23 -17.29
CA LYS A 58 -0.83 12.04 -18.11
C LYS A 58 0.35 12.57 -17.29
N GLU A 59 0.09 13.07 -16.07
CA GLU A 59 1.17 13.50 -15.18
C GLU A 59 2.10 12.34 -14.80
N GLY A 60 1.55 11.15 -14.57
CA GLY A 60 2.35 9.95 -14.32
C GLY A 60 3.22 9.58 -15.51
N GLU A 61 2.66 9.55 -16.73
CA GLU A 61 3.41 9.25 -17.95
C GLU A 61 4.57 10.25 -18.17
N ASN A 62 4.31 11.56 -18.00
CA ASN A 62 5.35 12.59 -18.12
C ASN A 62 6.49 12.43 -17.09
N LEU A 63 6.19 11.95 -15.88
CA LEU A 63 7.21 11.73 -14.84
C LEU A 63 8.14 10.55 -15.19
N GLU A 64 7.60 9.52 -15.86
CA GLU A 64 8.37 8.34 -16.26
C GLU A 64 9.26 8.58 -17.50
N GLU A 65 8.92 9.57 -18.34
CA GLU A 65 9.73 9.91 -19.54
C GLU A 65 11.15 10.38 -19.18
N GLY A 66 11.32 11.07 -18.04
CA GLY A 66 12.63 11.55 -17.59
C GLY A 66 13.45 10.49 -16.84
N PHE A 67 12.79 9.64 -16.06
CA PHE A 67 13.42 8.56 -15.31
C PHE A 67 12.39 7.46 -15.02
N SER A 68 12.60 6.29 -15.61
CA SER A 68 11.73 5.13 -15.37
C SER A 68 11.83 4.70 -13.91
N SER A 69 10.72 4.78 -13.17
CA SER A 69 10.70 4.39 -11.76
C SER A 69 10.66 2.86 -11.59
N GLY A 70 10.24 2.13 -12.63
CA GLY A 70 9.96 0.68 -12.54
C GLY A 70 8.76 0.33 -11.65
N TYR A 71 8.18 1.30 -10.93
CA TYR A 71 7.02 1.16 -10.07
C TYR A 71 5.83 1.85 -10.74
N ARG A 72 5.17 1.11 -11.63
CA ARG A 72 3.97 1.56 -12.34
C ARG A 72 2.93 2.07 -11.33
N PHE A 73 2.54 3.34 -11.43
CA PHE A 73 1.61 4.01 -10.53
C PHE A 73 0.42 3.10 -10.16
N CYS A 74 0.13 2.96 -8.87
CA CYS A 74 -1.00 2.16 -8.41
C CYS A 74 -2.32 2.85 -8.78
N LEU A 75 -3.01 2.32 -9.79
CA LEU A 75 -4.36 2.73 -10.13
C LEU A 75 -5.31 2.31 -9.00
N GLN A 76 -5.64 3.26 -8.12
CA GLN A 76 -6.66 3.05 -7.10
C GLN A 76 -8.03 2.95 -7.79
N ARG A 77 -8.48 1.73 -8.09
CA ARG A 77 -9.88 1.47 -8.43
C ARG A 77 -10.69 1.58 -7.15
N PHE A 78 -11.56 2.59 -7.07
CA PHE A 78 -12.64 2.60 -6.10
C PHE A 78 -13.62 1.48 -6.51
N VAL A 79 -13.55 0.34 -5.83
CA VAL A 79 -14.56 -0.70 -5.93
C VAL A 79 -15.52 -0.47 -4.77
N CYS A 80 -16.74 -0.04 -5.10
CA CYS A 80 -17.86 0.05 -4.16
C CYS A 80 -18.29 -1.34 -3.68
#